data_AF-A0AB33T5U8-F1
#
_entry.id   AF-A0AB33T5U8-F1
#
_cell.length_a   1.000
_cell.length_b   1.000
_cell.length_c   1.000
_cell.angle_alpha   90.00
_cell.angle_beta   90.00
_cell.angle_gamma   90.00
#
_symmetry.space_group_name_H-M   'P 1'
#
loop_
_entity.id
_entity.type
_entity.pdbx_description
1 polymer ?
#
loop_
_entity_poly.entity_id
_entity_poly.type
_entity_poly.pdbx_seq_one_letter_code
_entity_poly.pdbx_strand_id
1 'polypeptide(L)'
;MSVYTATTRSYLVQVQRAAERLEIPLPDPFVEAVASARALVEKAQIGAGSADALRYSVLSCMKKDQDYHADPVVTGHLLDHMLAQLGLDRAAKDEEGRTIGEALNAHADTILAQWSKSLEPYANSLEAAAEVIPTDDLNDGPTITKAGPKAVIAWSEALVARERFGYAVEGLGALLQSAGIGGDRAHTLIPNGDASAARIVAARAKNKSDLRDAWHVARCGFRPVLPTVSGYVERLGQAALHDDPPGE
;
A
#
# COMPACT_ATOMS: atom_id res chain seq x y z
N MET A 1 -10.04 18.19 8.71
CA MET A 1 -9.16 17.38 7.84
C MET A 1 -10.05 16.55 6.94
N SER A 2 -9.83 16.54 5.63
CA SER A 2 -10.57 15.63 4.76
C SER A 2 -10.17 14.19 5.13
N VAL A 3 -11.15 13.32 5.41
CA VAL A 3 -10.89 11.93 5.79
C VAL A 3 -10.11 11.20 4.68
N TYR A 4 -10.28 11.64 3.44
CA TYR A 4 -9.58 11.13 2.27
C TYR A 4 -8.06 11.32 2.32
N THR A 5 -7.54 12.44 2.83
CA THR A 5 -6.09 12.72 2.85
C THR A 5 -5.32 11.87 3.86
N ALA A 6 -5.90 11.61 5.04
CA ALA A 6 -5.28 10.78 6.07
C ALA A 6 -5.20 9.31 5.62
N THR A 7 -6.25 8.83 4.97
CA THR A 7 -6.35 7.46 4.46
C THR A 7 -5.35 7.19 3.35
N THR A 8 -5.23 8.08 2.35
CA THR A 8 -4.25 7.93 1.25
C THR A 8 -2.80 7.91 1.76
N ARG A 9 -2.46 8.76 2.73
CA ARG A 9 -1.12 8.76 3.34
C ARG A 9 -0.83 7.44 4.08
N SER A 10 -1.82 6.85 4.74
CA SER A 10 -1.66 5.54 5.38
C SER A 10 -1.35 4.45 4.35
N TYR A 11 -2.03 4.45 3.21
CA TYR A 11 -1.75 3.49 2.13
C TYR A 11 -0.36 3.68 1.54
N LEU A 12 0.07 4.92 1.30
CA LEU A 12 1.43 5.22 0.87
C LEU A 12 2.48 4.63 1.83
N VAL A 13 2.31 4.83 3.14
CA VAL A 13 3.24 4.29 4.16
C VAL A 13 3.28 2.78 4.13
N GLN A 14 2.14 2.12 3.96
CA GLN A 14 2.07 0.65 3.86
C GLN A 14 2.80 0.14 2.61
N VAL A 15 2.61 0.79 1.45
CA VAL A 15 3.31 0.43 0.21
C VAL A 15 4.82 0.66 0.31
N GLN A 16 5.25 1.78 0.89
CA GLN A 16 6.67 2.08 1.12
C GLN A 16 7.32 1.08 2.07
N ARG A 17 6.66 0.73 3.18
CA ARG A 17 7.14 -0.27 4.12
C ARG A 17 7.22 -1.67 3.49
N ALA A 18 6.23 -2.06 2.69
CA ALA A 18 6.25 -3.33 1.98
C ALA A 18 7.43 -3.39 0.99
N ALA A 19 7.65 -2.34 0.21
CA ALA A 19 8.80 -2.23 -0.70
C ALA A 19 10.14 -2.34 0.04
N GLU A 20 10.30 -1.61 1.14
CA GLU A 20 11.51 -1.66 1.99
C GLU A 20 11.76 -3.07 2.53
N ARG A 21 10.73 -3.72 3.08
CA ARG A 21 10.83 -5.08 3.63
C ARG A 21 11.00 -6.16 2.58
N LEU A 22 10.54 -5.94 1.36
CA LEU A 22 10.80 -6.82 0.22
C LEU A 22 12.17 -6.53 -0.42
N GLU A 23 12.82 -5.42 -0.05
CA GLU A 23 14.05 -4.92 -0.67
C GLU A 23 13.89 -4.67 -2.18
N ILE A 24 12.69 -4.26 -2.60
CA ILE A 24 12.38 -3.96 -3.99
C ILE A 24 12.14 -2.46 -4.13
N PRO A 25 12.94 -1.74 -4.95
CA PRO A 25 12.75 -0.31 -5.14
C PRO A 25 11.39 -0.04 -5.77
N LEU A 26 10.74 1.03 -5.34
CA LEU A 26 9.54 1.53 -5.99
C LEU A 26 9.91 2.18 -7.33
N PRO A 27 9.01 2.19 -8.33
CA PRO A 27 9.28 2.81 -9.63
C PRO A 27 9.64 4.30 -9.49
N ASP A 28 10.67 4.75 -10.19
CA ASP A 28 11.11 6.15 -10.14
C ASP A 28 9.98 7.16 -10.41
N PRO A 29 9.10 6.97 -11.42
CA PRO A 29 7.99 7.90 -11.64
C PRO A 29 7.02 8.01 -10.45
N PHE A 30 6.83 6.92 -9.70
CA PHE A 30 6.03 6.94 -8.47
C PHE A 30 6.74 7.73 -7.37
N VAL A 31 8.04 7.52 -7.18
CA VAL A 31 8.85 8.23 -6.19
C VAL A 31 8.87 9.73 -6.48
N GLU A 32 9.05 10.12 -7.74
CA GLU A 32 9.02 11.51 -8.19
C GLU A 32 7.66 12.18 -7.95
N ALA A 33 6.56 11.49 -8.26
CA ALA A 33 5.21 12.00 -8.01
C ALA A 33 4.96 12.26 -6.52
N VAL A 34 5.37 11.34 -5.65
CA VAL A 34 5.26 11.50 -4.19
C VAL A 34 6.14 12.65 -3.69
N ALA A 35 7.37 12.77 -4.20
CA ALA A 35 8.28 13.85 -3.82
C ALA A 35 7.73 15.23 -4.25
N SER A 36 7.21 15.32 -5.47
CA SER A 36 6.57 16.54 -6.01
C SER A 36 5.35 16.96 -5.18
N ALA A 37 4.50 16.00 -4.81
CA ALA A 37 3.34 16.24 -3.96
C ALA A 37 3.73 16.78 -2.58
N ARG A 38 4.78 16.21 -1.95
CA ARG A 38 5.31 16.69 -0.66
C ARG A 38 5.92 18.08 -0.77
N ALA A 39 6.66 18.35 -1.85
CA ALA A 39 7.27 19.64 -2.11
C ALA A 39 6.21 20.74 -2.32
N LEU A 40 5.03 20.41 -2.85
CA LEU A 40 3.90 21.35 -2.94
C LEU A 40 3.46 21.81 -1.55
N VAL A 41 3.29 20.87 -0.60
CA VAL A 41 2.90 21.20 0.77
C VAL A 41 3.96 22.04 1.46
N GLU A 42 5.23 21.70 1.27
CA GLU A 42 6.34 22.49 1.82
C GLU A 42 6.35 23.92 1.29
N LYS A 43 6.18 24.11 -0.02
CA LYS A 43 6.09 25.44 -0.64
C LYS A 43 4.84 26.22 -0.25
N ALA A 44 3.76 25.53 0.07
CA ALA A 44 2.50 26.14 0.47
C ALA A 44 2.49 26.58 1.94
N GLN A 45 3.45 26.15 2.76
CA GLN A 45 3.55 26.55 4.16
C GLN A 45 3.81 28.05 4.27
N ILE A 46 2.74 28.78 4.58
CA ILE A 46 2.85 30.20 4.92
C ILE A 46 3.24 30.28 6.40
N GLY A 47 4.33 31.00 6.69
CA GLY A 47 4.90 31.07 8.03
C GLY A 47 3.87 31.39 9.12
N ALA A 48 3.93 30.66 10.23
CA ALA A 48 3.13 30.95 11.42
C ALA A 48 3.42 32.40 11.87
N GLY A 49 2.40 33.24 11.88
CA GLY A 49 2.52 34.65 12.24
C GLY A 49 2.26 35.66 11.11
N SER A 50 1.74 35.25 9.95
CA SER A 50 1.41 36.18 8.85
C SER A 50 0.55 37.38 9.28
N ALA A 51 -0.40 37.18 10.21
CA ALA A 51 -1.23 38.27 10.75
C ALA A 51 -0.44 39.25 11.64
N ASP A 52 0.45 38.74 12.50
CA ASP A 52 1.26 39.58 13.36
C ASP A 52 2.38 40.26 12.59
N ALA A 53 3.01 39.55 11.64
CA ALA A 53 3.98 40.10 10.70
C ALA A 53 3.37 41.25 9.88
N LEU A 54 2.14 41.10 9.40
CA LEU A 54 1.38 42.16 8.73
C LEU A 54 1.12 43.35 9.67
N ARG A 55 0.64 43.11 10.89
CA ARG A 55 0.39 44.19 11.87
C ARG A 55 1.68 44.96 12.20
N TYR A 56 2.77 44.25 12.44
CA TYR A 56 4.05 44.86 12.78
C TYR A 56 4.67 45.62 11.60
N SER A 57 4.54 45.14 10.35
CA SER A 57 5.02 45.88 9.18
C SER A 57 4.23 47.17 8.97
N VAL A 58 2.90 47.14 9.09
CA VAL A 58 2.05 48.34 9.01
C VAL A 58 2.42 49.36 10.10
N LEU A 59 2.53 48.92 11.37
CA LEU A 59 2.94 49.79 12.47
C LEU A 59 4.35 50.37 12.29
N SER A 60 5.25 49.62 11.65
CA SER A 60 6.62 50.08 11.35
C SER A 60 6.62 51.22 10.33
N CYS A 61 5.84 51.11 9.25
CA CYS A 61 5.66 52.18 8.27
C CYS A 61 5.03 53.42 8.92
N MET A 62 3.99 53.25 9.74
CA MET A 62 3.34 54.36 10.47
C MET A 62 4.31 55.10 11.40
N LYS A 63 5.19 54.38 12.12
CA LYS A 63 6.20 54.99 12.99
C LYS A 63 7.26 55.81 12.23
N LYS A 64 7.43 55.55 10.94
CA LYS A 64 8.43 56.21 10.07
C LYS A 64 7.80 57.25 9.15
N ASP A 65 6.51 57.55 9.32
CA ASP A 65 5.73 58.41 8.40
C ASP A 65 5.84 57.96 6.93
N GLN A 66 5.91 56.64 6.70
CA GLN A 66 5.95 56.03 5.37
C GLN A 66 4.55 55.55 4.97
N ASP A 67 4.21 55.69 3.68
CA ASP A 67 2.98 55.14 3.14
C ASP A 67 3.05 53.60 3.10
N TYR A 68 2.31 52.95 4.00
CA TYR A 68 2.25 51.50 4.08
C TYR A 68 1.50 50.86 2.92
N HIS A 69 0.68 51.62 2.16
CA HIS A 69 -0.04 51.09 1.00
C HIS A 69 0.88 50.81 -0.19
N ALA A 70 2.00 51.53 -0.29
CA ALA A 70 3.00 51.36 -1.33
C ALA A 70 4.20 50.51 -0.86
N ASP A 71 4.20 50.05 0.40
CA ASP A 71 5.32 49.31 0.96
C ASP A 71 5.30 47.83 0.47
N PRO A 72 6.39 47.33 -0.15
CA PRO A 72 6.43 45.99 -0.71
C PRO A 72 6.45 44.89 0.37
N VAL A 73 6.95 45.19 1.58
CA VAL A 73 6.95 44.24 2.72
C VAL A 73 5.55 44.10 3.28
N VAL A 74 4.81 45.21 3.42
CA VAL A 74 3.39 45.19 3.81
C VAL A 74 2.56 44.44 2.77
N THR A 75 2.81 44.67 1.48
CA THR A 75 2.12 43.97 0.39
C THR A 75 2.39 42.47 0.40
N GLY A 76 3.64 42.04 0.63
CA GLY A 76 4.00 40.64 0.78
C GLY A 76 3.31 39.98 1.98
N HIS A 77 3.35 40.61 3.16
CA HIS A 77 2.65 40.09 4.34
C HIS A 77 1.12 40.06 4.18
N LEU A 78 0.54 41.02 3.43
CA LEU A 78 -0.89 41.03 3.13
C LEU A 78 -1.27 39.85 2.25
N LEU A 79 -0.48 39.55 1.21
CA LEU A 79 -0.69 38.39 0.35
C LEU A 79 -0.60 37.08 1.17
N ASP A 80 0.43 36.92 1.99
CA ASP A 80 0.60 35.76 2.86
C ASP A 80 -0.58 35.60 3.83
N HIS A 81 -1.04 36.71 4.43
CA HIS A 81 -2.21 36.70 5.29
C HIS A 81 -3.48 36.28 4.54
N MET A 82 -3.71 36.81 3.33
CA MET A 82 -4.87 36.47 2.50
C MET A 82 -4.83 35.00 2.07
N LEU A 83 -3.69 34.50 1.59
CA LEU A 83 -3.54 33.10 1.19
C LEU A 83 -3.74 32.14 2.37
N ALA A 84 -3.28 32.52 3.56
CA ALA A 84 -3.55 31.78 4.78
C ALA A 84 -5.04 31.78 5.16
N GLN A 85 -5.73 32.92 5.07
CA GLN A 85 -7.18 33.03 5.29
C GLN A 85 -7.99 32.21 4.28
N LEU A 86 -7.53 32.14 3.02
CA LEU A 86 -8.11 31.29 1.98
C LEU A 86 -7.78 29.80 2.16
N GLY A 87 -6.94 29.45 3.13
CA GLY A 87 -6.63 28.07 3.47
C GLY A 87 -5.69 27.39 2.48
N LEU A 88 -4.70 28.11 1.92
CA LEU A 88 -3.72 27.55 0.98
C LEU A 88 -3.06 26.26 1.52
N ASP A 89 -2.66 26.25 2.79
CA ASP A 89 -2.10 25.05 3.45
C ASP A 89 -3.02 23.83 3.35
N ARG A 90 -4.32 24.04 3.50
CA ARG A 90 -5.32 22.97 3.43
C ARG A 90 -5.49 22.52 1.98
N ALA A 91 -5.61 23.46 1.05
CA ALA A 91 -5.72 23.15 -0.37
C ALA A 91 -4.50 22.36 -0.86
N ALA A 92 -3.28 22.75 -0.45
CA ALA A 92 -2.06 22.04 -0.78
C ALA A 92 -2.01 20.62 -0.20
N LYS A 93 -2.48 20.42 1.04
CA LYS A 93 -2.59 19.07 1.63
C LYS A 93 -3.61 18.20 0.90
N ASP A 94 -4.75 18.77 0.53
CA ASP A 94 -5.79 18.05 -0.21
C ASP A 94 -5.27 17.65 -1.61
N GLU A 95 -4.55 18.55 -2.27
CA GLU A 95 -3.88 18.29 -3.55
C GLU A 95 -2.78 17.24 -3.43
N GLU A 96 -1.94 17.29 -2.39
CA GLU A 96 -0.95 16.24 -2.12
C GLU A 96 -1.61 14.86 -1.99
N GLY A 97 -2.71 14.77 -1.22
CA GLY A 97 -3.47 13.53 -1.08
C GLY A 97 -4.01 13.02 -2.42
N ARG A 98 -4.50 13.92 -3.28
CA ARG A 98 -4.98 13.58 -4.62
C ARG A 98 -3.85 13.05 -5.49
N THR A 99 -2.73 13.77 -5.58
CA THR A 99 -1.57 13.37 -6.38
C THR A 99 -0.99 12.03 -5.92
N ILE A 100 -0.87 11.80 -4.61
CA ILE A 100 -0.42 10.50 -4.08
C ILE A 100 -1.39 9.38 -4.45
N GLY A 101 -2.71 9.62 -4.34
CA GLY A 101 -3.73 8.62 -4.71
C GLY A 101 -3.67 8.25 -6.19
N GLU A 102 -3.53 9.26 -7.06
CA GLU A 102 -3.36 9.06 -8.51
C GLU A 102 -2.08 8.28 -8.83
N ALA A 103 -0.96 8.62 -8.18
CA ALA A 103 0.30 7.90 -8.36
C ALA A 103 0.22 6.44 -7.90
N LEU A 104 -0.42 6.18 -6.75
CA LEU A 104 -0.66 4.81 -6.26
C LEU A 104 -1.45 4.00 -7.29
N ASN A 105 -2.54 4.55 -7.82
CA ASN A 105 -3.38 3.87 -8.80
C ASN A 105 -2.68 3.69 -10.15
N ALA A 106 -1.96 4.70 -10.64
CA ALA A 106 -1.25 4.65 -11.93
C ALA A 106 -0.09 3.65 -11.93
N HIS A 107 0.54 3.39 -10.78
CA HIS A 107 1.71 2.53 -10.66
C HIS A 107 1.46 1.21 -9.91
N ALA A 108 0.24 0.96 -9.43
CA ALA A 108 -0.09 -0.23 -8.64
C ALA A 108 0.30 -1.54 -9.33
N ASP A 109 -0.10 -1.70 -10.59
CA ASP A 109 0.19 -2.92 -11.36
C ASP A 109 1.68 -3.09 -11.62
N THR A 110 2.41 -2.01 -11.91
CA THR A 110 3.86 -2.06 -12.10
C THR A 110 4.58 -2.49 -10.82
N ILE A 111 4.19 -1.92 -9.67
CA ILE A 111 4.74 -2.29 -8.36
C ILE A 111 4.47 -3.78 -8.07
N LEU A 112 3.23 -4.21 -8.20
CA LEU A 112 2.82 -5.59 -7.89
C LEU A 112 3.41 -6.60 -8.86
N ALA A 113 3.58 -6.26 -10.14
CA ALA A 113 4.23 -7.14 -11.11
C ALA A 113 5.70 -7.38 -10.75
N GLN A 114 6.42 -6.34 -10.31
CA GLN A 114 7.80 -6.47 -9.83
C GLN A 114 7.88 -7.32 -8.57
N TRP A 115 6.99 -7.08 -7.60
CA TRP A 115 6.92 -7.88 -6.37
C TRP A 115 6.58 -9.33 -6.67
N SER A 116 5.59 -9.60 -7.51
CA SER A 116 5.22 -10.95 -7.92
C SER A 116 6.40 -11.69 -8.54
N LYS A 117 7.14 -11.06 -9.45
CA LYS A 117 8.33 -11.66 -10.07
C LYS A 117 9.41 -11.98 -9.04
N SER A 118 9.68 -11.07 -8.10
CA SER A 118 10.65 -11.29 -7.02
C SER A 118 10.22 -12.40 -6.05
N LEU A 119 8.90 -12.64 -5.92
CA LEU A 119 8.34 -13.68 -5.05
C LEU A 119 8.36 -15.08 -5.67
N GLU A 120 8.63 -15.23 -6.97
CA GLU A 120 8.61 -16.54 -7.65
C GLU A 120 9.50 -17.61 -7.00
N PRO A 121 10.75 -17.32 -6.58
CA PRO A 121 11.59 -18.30 -5.89
C PRO A 121 10.98 -18.72 -4.55
N TYR A 122 10.39 -17.78 -3.81
CA TYR A 122 9.75 -18.05 -2.52
C TYR A 122 8.47 -18.89 -2.67
N ALA A 123 7.71 -18.68 -3.75
CA ALA A 123 6.56 -19.52 -4.08
C ALA A 123 6.99 -20.98 -4.32
N ASN A 124 8.09 -21.17 -5.05
CA ASN A 124 8.65 -22.50 -5.32
C ASN A 124 9.16 -23.17 -4.02
N SER A 125 9.81 -22.41 -3.13
CA SER A 125 10.21 -22.92 -1.81
C SER A 125 9.02 -23.35 -0.95
N LEU A 126 7.91 -22.59 -0.97
CA LEU A 126 6.69 -22.97 -0.23
C LEU A 126 6.05 -24.24 -0.78
N GLU A 127 5.98 -24.37 -2.11
CA GLU A 127 5.47 -25.57 -2.78
C GLU A 127 6.32 -26.80 -2.45
N ALA A 128 7.65 -26.69 -2.59
CA ALA A 128 8.57 -27.77 -2.23
C ALA A 128 8.54 -28.12 -0.74
N ALA A 129 8.38 -27.13 0.14
CA ALA A 129 8.24 -27.34 1.57
C ALA A 129 6.94 -28.05 1.93
N ALA A 130 5.84 -27.75 1.23
CA ALA A 130 4.55 -28.39 1.45
C ALA A 130 4.59 -29.91 1.18
N GLU A 131 5.51 -30.40 0.33
CA GLU A 131 5.70 -31.82 0.06
C GLU A 131 6.41 -32.59 1.19
N VAL A 132 7.26 -31.91 1.97
CA VAL A 132 8.15 -32.57 2.95
C VAL A 132 7.81 -32.27 4.40
N ILE A 133 7.14 -31.16 4.68
CA ILE A 133 6.71 -30.77 6.02
C ILE A 133 5.38 -31.47 6.34
N PRO A 134 5.31 -32.32 7.39
CA PRO A 134 4.14 -33.15 7.65
C PRO A 134 3.05 -32.46 8.49
N THR A 135 3.15 -31.15 8.71
CA THR A 135 2.23 -30.36 9.55
C THR A 135 1.81 -29.09 8.84
N ASP A 136 0.61 -28.59 9.15
CA ASP A 136 0.12 -27.31 8.65
C ASP A 136 0.62 -26.13 9.51
N ASP A 137 1.13 -26.39 10.72
CA ASP A 137 1.65 -25.36 11.61
C ASP A 137 3.17 -25.24 11.50
N LEU A 138 3.66 -24.17 10.86
CA LEU A 138 5.10 -23.86 10.81
C LEU A 138 5.70 -23.53 12.18
N ASN A 139 4.91 -23.41 13.25
CA ASN A 139 5.44 -23.26 14.61
C ASN A 139 5.68 -24.61 15.31
N ASP A 140 5.22 -25.73 14.73
CA ASP A 140 5.42 -27.08 15.28
C ASP A 140 6.82 -27.64 14.94
N GLY A 141 7.83 -26.96 15.48
CA GLY A 141 9.24 -27.33 15.34
C GLY A 141 9.58 -28.77 15.74
N PRO A 142 8.99 -29.35 16.82
CA PRO A 142 9.22 -30.75 17.18
C PRO A 142 8.80 -31.74 16.09
N THR A 143 7.61 -31.59 15.51
CA THR A 143 7.13 -32.46 14.44
C THR A 143 7.99 -32.33 13.18
N ILE A 144 8.38 -31.10 12.83
CA ILE A 144 9.23 -30.82 11.67
C ILE A 144 10.63 -31.41 11.85
N THR A 145 11.21 -31.27 13.03
CA THR A 145 12.56 -31.79 13.33
C THR A 145 12.57 -33.32 13.29
N LYS A 146 11.50 -33.97 13.75
CA LYS A 146 11.34 -35.43 13.68
C LYS A 146 11.24 -35.94 12.23
N ALA A 147 10.74 -35.14 11.30
CA ALA A 147 10.66 -35.48 9.88
C ALA A 147 12.03 -35.50 9.17
N GLY A 148 13.08 -34.99 9.84
CA GLY A 148 14.46 -35.12 9.41
C GLY A 148 15.05 -33.89 8.72
N PRO A 149 16.34 -33.93 8.32
CA PRO A 149 17.09 -32.74 7.91
C PRO A 149 16.49 -32.00 6.70
N LYS A 150 15.94 -32.74 5.72
CA LYS A 150 15.31 -32.13 4.54
C LYS A 150 14.11 -31.25 4.92
N ALA A 151 13.28 -31.70 5.87
CA ALA A 151 12.14 -30.94 6.36
C ALA A 151 12.58 -29.71 7.16
N VAL A 152 13.67 -29.80 7.92
CA VAL A 152 14.23 -28.66 8.66
C VAL A 152 14.77 -27.56 7.74
N ILE A 153 15.45 -27.93 6.65
CA ILE A 153 15.92 -26.96 5.65
C ILE A 153 14.73 -26.30 4.94
N ALA A 154 13.75 -27.10 4.50
CA ALA A 154 12.55 -26.57 3.86
C ALA A 154 11.74 -25.67 4.80
N TRP A 155 11.77 -25.94 6.11
CA TRP A 155 11.09 -25.15 7.13
C TRP A 155 11.64 -23.74 7.26
N SER A 156 12.96 -23.56 7.31
CA SER A 156 13.56 -22.22 7.38
C SER A 156 13.25 -21.41 6.12
N GLU A 157 13.33 -22.03 4.94
CA GLU A 157 12.97 -21.39 3.68
C GLU A 157 11.49 -21.02 3.61
N ALA A 158 10.60 -21.90 4.09
CA ALA A 158 9.15 -21.65 4.14
C ALA A 158 8.79 -20.49 5.10
N LEU A 159 9.47 -20.36 6.24
CA LEU A 159 9.26 -19.24 7.16
C LEU A 159 9.61 -17.91 6.50
N VAL A 160 10.78 -17.82 5.84
CA VAL A 160 11.20 -16.62 5.11
C VAL A 160 10.23 -16.32 3.97
N ALA A 161 9.85 -17.33 3.19
CA ALA A 161 8.93 -17.16 2.08
C ALA A 161 7.54 -16.67 2.55
N ARG A 162 6.99 -17.27 3.61
CA ARG A 162 5.72 -16.86 4.21
C ARG A 162 5.76 -15.40 4.68
N GLU A 163 6.85 -14.99 5.32
CA GLU A 163 7.05 -13.62 5.78
C GLU A 163 7.10 -12.62 4.61
N ARG A 164 7.89 -12.91 3.57
CA ARG A 164 7.99 -12.07 2.35
C ARG A 164 6.62 -11.93 1.67
N PHE A 165 5.87 -13.01 1.53
CA PHE A 165 4.49 -12.95 1.03
C PHE A 165 3.57 -12.12 1.93
N GLY A 166 3.71 -12.21 3.25
CA GLY A 166 2.96 -11.37 4.20
C GLY A 166 3.14 -9.88 3.93
N TYR A 167 4.38 -9.43 3.72
CA TYR A 167 4.68 -8.04 3.37
C TYR A 167 4.05 -7.61 2.04
N ALA A 168 4.10 -8.47 1.03
CA ALA A 168 3.51 -8.20 -0.27
C ALA A 168 1.98 -8.14 -0.22
N VAL A 169 1.33 -9.01 0.56
CA VAL A 169 -0.13 -9.01 0.75
C VAL A 169 -0.60 -7.77 1.52
N GLU A 170 0.16 -7.30 2.50
CA GLU A 170 -0.11 -6.01 3.17
C GLU A 170 -0.09 -4.85 2.16
N GLY A 171 0.96 -4.77 1.32
CA GLY A 171 1.07 -3.73 0.30
C GLY A 171 0.00 -3.84 -0.81
N LEU A 172 -0.33 -5.05 -1.26
CA LEU A 172 -1.47 -5.29 -2.17
C LEU A 172 -2.78 -4.79 -1.55
N GLY A 173 -3.01 -5.06 -0.27
CA GLY A 173 -4.17 -4.57 0.45
C GLY A 173 -4.28 -3.04 0.41
N ALA A 174 -3.17 -2.33 0.63
CA ALA A 174 -3.13 -0.87 0.56
C ALA A 174 -3.44 -0.35 -0.86
N LEU A 175 -2.90 -0.99 -1.91
CA LEU A 175 -3.14 -0.63 -3.31
C LEU A 175 -4.58 -0.91 -3.75
N LEU A 176 -5.17 -2.03 -3.33
CA LEU A 176 -6.58 -2.33 -3.61
C LEU A 176 -7.50 -1.30 -2.94
N GLN A 177 -7.20 -0.92 -1.70
CA GLN A 177 -7.99 0.08 -0.98
C GLN A 177 -7.83 1.49 -1.57
N SER A 178 -6.64 1.87 -2.07
CA SER A 178 -6.46 3.16 -2.77
C SER A 178 -7.25 3.22 -4.09
N ALA A 179 -7.43 2.07 -4.75
CA ALA A 179 -8.26 1.92 -5.94
C ALA A 179 -9.77 1.75 -5.63
N GLY A 180 -10.17 1.73 -4.35
CA GLY A 180 -11.57 1.52 -3.97
C GLY A 180 -12.08 0.10 -4.19
N ILE A 181 -11.19 -0.89 -4.33
CA ILE A 181 -11.53 -2.28 -4.62
C ILE A 181 -11.74 -3.04 -3.31
N GLY A 182 -12.92 -3.66 -3.17
CA GLY A 182 -13.26 -4.55 -2.08
C GLY A 182 -12.42 -5.84 -2.13
N GLY A 183 -11.88 -6.25 -0.99
CA GLY A 183 -11.05 -7.45 -0.92
C GLY A 183 -11.84 -8.71 -0.62
N ASP A 184 -11.84 -9.66 -1.55
CA ASP A 184 -12.04 -11.08 -1.26
C ASP A 184 -10.71 -11.78 -0.92
N ARG A 185 -10.67 -12.33 0.29
CA ARG A 185 -9.47 -12.97 0.83
C ARG A 185 -9.19 -14.30 0.16
N ALA A 186 -10.21 -15.05 -0.28
CA ALA A 186 -10.03 -16.39 -0.84
C ALA A 186 -9.25 -16.38 -2.16
N HIS A 187 -9.39 -15.32 -2.96
CA HIS A 187 -8.72 -15.18 -4.26
C HIS A 187 -7.42 -14.38 -4.21
N THR A 188 -6.94 -13.99 -3.02
CA THR A 188 -5.77 -13.10 -2.87
C THR A 188 -4.49 -13.70 -3.42
N LEU A 189 -4.24 -15.00 -3.18
CA LEU A 189 -3.00 -15.68 -3.58
C LEU A 189 -3.22 -16.84 -4.56
N ILE A 190 -4.45 -17.04 -5.04
CA ILE A 190 -4.80 -18.12 -5.96
C ILE A 190 -4.63 -17.64 -7.40
N PRO A 191 -3.86 -18.35 -8.24
CA PRO A 191 -3.68 -17.97 -9.64
C PRO A 191 -4.99 -18.10 -10.43
N ASN A 192 -5.15 -17.26 -11.45
CA ASN A 192 -6.17 -17.36 -12.50
C ASN A 192 -7.64 -17.47 -12.03
N GLY A 193 -7.96 -17.03 -10.81
CA GLY A 193 -9.35 -16.96 -10.35
C GLY A 193 -9.99 -18.34 -10.26
N ASP A 194 -9.20 -19.39 -10.09
CA ASP A 194 -9.69 -20.76 -9.99
C ASP A 194 -10.61 -20.89 -8.77
N ALA A 195 -11.92 -20.83 -9.03
CA ALA A 195 -12.95 -20.90 -8.02
C ALA A 195 -12.93 -22.24 -7.27
N SER A 196 -12.46 -23.31 -7.91
CA SER A 196 -12.33 -24.62 -7.26
C SER A 196 -11.17 -24.63 -6.26
N ALA A 197 -10.03 -24.05 -6.65
CA ALA A 197 -8.88 -23.88 -5.76
C ALA A 197 -9.21 -22.95 -4.58
N ALA A 198 -9.87 -21.81 -4.85
CA ALA A 198 -10.32 -20.88 -3.82
C ALA A 198 -11.29 -21.54 -2.84
N ARG A 199 -12.23 -22.37 -3.32
CA ARG A 199 -13.12 -23.16 -2.47
C ARG A 199 -12.38 -24.17 -1.59
N ILE A 200 -11.39 -24.88 -2.13
CA ILE A 200 -10.58 -25.84 -1.35
C ILE A 200 -9.79 -25.11 -0.25
N VAL A 201 -9.13 -24.00 -0.60
CA VAL A 201 -8.36 -23.18 0.34
C VAL A 201 -9.26 -22.60 1.43
N ALA A 202 -10.45 -22.12 1.05
CA ALA A 202 -11.42 -21.58 1.99
C ALA A 202 -12.01 -22.65 2.92
N ALA A 203 -12.34 -23.83 2.39
CA ALA A 203 -12.88 -24.93 3.19
C ALA A 203 -11.87 -25.48 4.22
N ARG A 204 -10.57 -25.40 3.93
CA ARG A 204 -9.50 -25.85 4.83
C ARG A 204 -9.01 -24.76 5.79
N ALA A 205 -9.36 -23.49 5.56
CA ALA A 205 -8.97 -22.40 6.43
C ALA A 205 -9.66 -22.52 7.79
N LYS A 206 -8.90 -22.38 8.87
CA LYS A 206 -9.45 -22.32 10.23
C LYS A 206 -9.89 -20.89 10.54
N ASN A 207 -9.16 -19.92 9.99
CA ASN A 207 -9.30 -18.51 10.29
C ASN A 207 -9.32 -17.68 8.99
N LYS A 208 -9.91 -16.47 9.04
CA LYS A 208 -9.87 -15.55 7.88
C LYS A 208 -8.46 -15.04 7.53
N SER A 209 -7.48 -15.19 8.42
CA SER A 209 -6.07 -14.88 8.18
C SER A 209 -5.41 -15.88 7.24
N ASP A 210 -5.83 -17.14 7.30
CA ASP A 210 -5.20 -18.25 6.56
C ASP A 210 -5.41 -18.08 5.05
N LEU A 211 -6.52 -17.45 4.65
CA LEU A 211 -6.81 -17.09 3.25
C LEU A 211 -5.79 -16.14 2.62
N ARG A 212 -5.04 -15.42 3.46
CA ARG A 212 -3.96 -14.49 3.04
C ARG A 212 -2.57 -15.07 3.29
N ASP A 213 -2.49 -16.29 3.80
CA ASP A 213 -1.25 -16.93 4.17
C ASP A 213 -0.75 -17.81 3.01
N ALA A 214 0.40 -17.45 2.45
CA ALA A 214 1.00 -18.19 1.34
C ALA A 214 1.36 -19.64 1.71
N TRP A 215 1.64 -19.91 2.99
CA TRP A 215 1.88 -21.28 3.46
C TRP A 215 0.59 -22.12 3.42
N HIS A 216 -0.53 -21.54 3.85
CA HIS A 216 -1.83 -22.22 3.81
C HIS A 216 -2.23 -22.58 2.37
N VAL A 217 -2.00 -21.67 1.43
CA VAL A 217 -2.24 -21.89 0.00
C VAL A 217 -1.36 -23.03 -0.54
N ALA A 218 -0.06 -23.02 -0.25
CA ALA A 218 0.86 -24.09 -0.62
C ALA A 218 0.45 -25.45 -0.04
N ARG A 219 0.04 -25.50 1.23
CA ARG A 219 -0.45 -26.72 1.90
C ARG A 219 -1.76 -27.24 1.35
N CYS A 220 -2.55 -26.39 0.71
CA CYS A 220 -3.72 -26.82 -0.03
C CYS A 220 -3.38 -27.40 -1.42
N GLY A 221 -2.11 -27.42 -1.81
CA GLY A 221 -1.63 -27.96 -3.09
C GLY A 221 -1.58 -26.93 -4.21
N PHE A 222 -1.60 -25.63 -3.88
CA PHE A 222 -1.58 -24.56 -4.87
C PHE A 222 -0.35 -23.67 -4.69
N ARG A 223 0.31 -23.33 -5.79
CA ARG A 223 1.41 -22.37 -5.77
C ARG A 223 0.86 -20.96 -5.49
N PRO A 224 1.33 -20.26 -4.43
CA PRO A 224 0.85 -18.91 -4.13
C PRO A 224 1.37 -17.91 -5.17
N VAL A 225 0.48 -17.04 -5.65
CA VAL A 225 0.80 -16.02 -6.67
C VAL A 225 0.20 -14.67 -6.27
N LEU A 226 1.08 -13.67 -6.12
CA LEU A 226 0.66 -12.28 -5.88
C LEU A 226 0.07 -11.69 -7.18
N PRO A 227 -1.19 -11.24 -7.18
CA PRO A 227 -1.79 -10.58 -8.34
C PRO A 227 -1.34 -9.12 -8.48
N THR A 228 -1.42 -8.60 -9.69
CA THR A 228 -1.57 -7.15 -9.93
C THR A 228 -2.98 -6.70 -9.53
N VAL A 229 -3.27 -5.39 -9.45
CA VAL A 229 -4.63 -4.92 -9.20
C VAL A 229 -5.56 -5.36 -10.32
N SER A 230 -5.18 -5.14 -11.57
CA SER A 230 -5.99 -5.58 -12.73
C SER A 230 -6.19 -7.09 -12.74
N GLY A 231 -5.11 -7.85 -12.47
CA GLY A 231 -5.18 -9.31 -12.39
C GLY A 231 -6.08 -9.78 -11.25
N TYR A 232 -6.10 -9.08 -10.12
CA TYR A 232 -7.00 -9.40 -9.01
C TYR A 232 -8.47 -9.16 -9.37
N VAL A 233 -8.78 -8.02 -10.01
CA VAL A 233 -10.14 -7.71 -10.46
C VAL A 233 -10.62 -8.73 -11.49
N GLU A 234 -9.76 -9.15 -12.42
CA GLU A 234 -10.08 -10.20 -13.39
C GLU A 234 -10.44 -11.52 -12.69
N ARG A 235 -9.66 -11.91 -11.66
CA ARG A 235 -9.95 -13.11 -10.86
C ARG A 235 -11.31 -13.02 -10.16
N LEU A 236 -11.65 -11.85 -9.60
CA LEU A 236 -12.96 -11.64 -8.98
C LEU A 236 -14.11 -11.74 -9.99
N GLY A 237 -13.93 -11.20 -11.20
CA GLY A 237 -14.89 -11.33 -12.29
C GLY A 237 -15.10 -12.80 -12.70
N GLN A 238 -14.02 -13.55 -12.83
CA GLN A 238 -14.06 -14.99 -13.14
C GLN A 238 -14.78 -15.79 -12.06
N ALA A 239 -14.50 -15.51 -10.79
CA ALA A 239 -15.17 -16.16 -9.66
C ALA A 239 -16.68 -15.88 -9.64
N ALA A 240 -17.08 -14.63 -9.86
CA ALA A 240 -18.49 -14.25 -9.91
C ALA A 240 -19.27 -14.98 -11.02
N LEU A 241 -18.64 -15.19 -12.18
CA LEU A 241 -19.23 -15.95 -13.29
C LEU A 241 -19.45 -17.45 -12.97
N HIS A 242 -18.69 -18.00 -12.01
CA HIS A 242 -18.79 -19.39 -11.60
C HIS A 242 -19.71 -19.62 -10.40
N ASP A 243 -20.05 -18.57 -9.65
CA ASP A 243 -20.97 -18.62 -8.51
C ASP A 243 -22.44 -18.30 -8.89
N ASP A 244 -22.71 -17.88 -10.13
CA ASP A 244 -24.08 -17.81 -10.67
C ASP A 244 -24.62 -19.24 -10.89
N PRO A 245 -25.78 -19.61 -10.30
CA PRO A 245 -26.42 -20.87 -10.62
C PRO A 245 -26.82 -20.85 -12.11
N PRO A 246 -26.70 -21.98 -12.84
CA PRO A 246 -27.27 -22.06 -14.18
C PRO A 246 -28.77 -21.76 -14.03
N GLY A 247 -29.23 -20.69 -14.69
CA GLY A 247 -30.61 -20.22 -14.59
C GLY A 247 -31.60 -21.38 -14.77
N GLU A 248 -32.43 -21.58 -13.75
CA GLU A 248 -33.70 -22.31 -13.84
C GLU A 248 -34.81 -21.37 -14.34
#